data_AF-A0A8T0G429-F1
#
_entry.id   AF-A0A8T0G429-F1
#
_cell.length_a   1.000
_cell.length_b   1.000
_cell.length_c   1.000
_cell.angle_alpha   90.00
_cell.angle_beta   90.00
_cell.angle_gamma   90.00
#
_symmetry.space_group_name_H-M   'P 1'
#
loop_
_entity.id
_entity.type
_entity.pdbx_description
1 polymer ?
#
loop_
_entity_poly.entity_id
_entity_poly.type
_entity_poly.pdbx_seq_one_letter_code
_entity_poly.pdbx_strand_id
1 'polypeptide(L)'
;MGDMAVPQRLYRTLVLFRSTVGLFGWTNDDYDAILHFWRTIGYLLGIEDKYNLCQGSYSEVLATCEKLFHNDYKPMVEKADPISVSMAKNVTEAMSLMDPLFTWPALATFIHELVGLPCPVDMGIIDNICYSCMRFMMTYLIQFDRVRIFMNEFTRWKLNAADKKDLELMKKGRHSVPAKTVTAG
;
A
#
# COMPACT_ATOMS: atom_id res chain seq x y z
N MET A 1 -19.40 -9.27 -11.03
CA MET A 1 -18.10 -9.57 -11.68
C MET A 1 -17.08 -8.43 -11.56
N GLY A 2 -17.45 -7.22 -11.10
CA GLY A 2 -16.56 -6.06 -10.97
C GLY A 2 -15.70 -5.95 -9.70
N ASP A 3 -15.94 -6.79 -8.68
CA ASP A 3 -15.27 -6.69 -7.36
C ASP A 3 -14.03 -7.57 -7.20
N MET A 4 -13.86 -8.62 -8.00
CA MET A 4 -12.74 -9.57 -7.86
C MET A 4 -11.41 -9.03 -8.42
N ALA A 5 -11.44 -7.98 -9.24
CA ALA A 5 -10.24 -7.35 -9.81
C ALA A 5 -9.66 -6.22 -8.94
N VAL A 6 -10.26 -5.93 -7.78
CA VAL A 6 -9.86 -4.83 -6.89
C VAL A 6 -8.39 -4.94 -6.43
N PRO A 7 -7.84 -6.12 -6.09
CA PRO A 7 -6.42 -6.23 -5.72
C PRO A 7 -5.45 -5.84 -6.86
N GLN A 8 -5.82 -6.14 -8.12
CA GLN A 8 -5.00 -5.76 -9.28
C GLN A 8 -5.05 -4.24 -9.56
N ARG A 9 -6.07 -3.51 -9.07
CA ARG A 9 -6.16 -2.05 -9.27
C ARG A 9 -5.06 -1.30 -8.53
N LEU A 10 -4.66 -1.77 -7.34
CA LEU A 10 -3.55 -1.21 -6.56
C LEU A 10 -2.20 -1.39 -7.27
N TYR A 11 -2.02 -2.52 -7.95
CA TYR A 11 -0.78 -2.81 -8.68
C TYR A 11 -0.58 -1.89 -9.90
N ARG A 12 -1.66 -1.35 -10.50
CA ARG A 12 -1.57 -0.38 -11.61
C ARG A 12 -0.70 0.83 -11.24
N THR A 13 -0.86 1.36 -10.02
CA THR A 13 -0.09 2.52 -9.54
C THR A 13 1.39 2.17 -9.34
N LEU A 14 1.71 0.93 -8.94
CA LEU A 14 3.08 0.46 -8.77
C LEU A 14 3.81 0.29 -10.12
N VAL A 15 3.10 -0.18 -11.15
CA VAL A 15 3.67 -0.32 -12.50
C VAL A 15 3.91 1.03 -13.16
N LEU A 16 2.98 1.97 -13.01
CA LEU A 16 3.05 3.27 -13.68
C LEU A 16 4.05 4.23 -13.05
N PHE A 17 4.09 4.31 -11.72
CA PHE A 17 4.91 5.29 -11.02
C PHE A 17 6.21 4.70 -10.50
N ARG A 18 6.91 3.95 -11.35
CA ARG A 18 8.14 3.19 -11.06
C ARG A 18 9.16 3.95 -10.22
N SER A 19 9.48 5.17 -10.63
CA SER A 19 10.46 6.04 -9.95
C SER A 19 9.87 6.80 -8.76
N THR A 20 8.56 6.91 -8.64
CA THR A 20 7.96 7.73 -7.58
C THR A 20 7.52 6.88 -6.39
N VAL A 21 7.40 5.56 -6.57
CA VAL A 21 7.01 4.59 -5.53
C VAL A 21 8.18 3.76 -5.00
N GLY A 22 9.43 4.20 -5.24
CA GLY A 22 10.62 3.55 -4.66
C GLY A 22 11.05 2.24 -5.33
N LEU A 23 10.56 1.90 -6.51
CA LEU A 23 10.99 0.71 -7.27
C LEU A 23 12.22 1.00 -8.15
N PHE A 24 13.14 1.81 -7.64
CA PHE A 24 14.37 2.14 -8.34
C PHE A 24 15.32 0.94 -8.39
N GLY A 25 15.91 0.70 -9.56
CA GLY A 25 16.95 -0.31 -9.76
C GLY A 25 16.44 -1.71 -10.14
N TRP A 26 15.13 -1.90 -10.29
CA TRP A 26 14.60 -3.15 -10.83
C TRP A 26 14.91 -3.28 -12.33
N THR A 27 15.30 -4.48 -12.71
CA THR A 27 15.51 -4.90 -14.09
C THR A 27 14.18 -5.26 -14.76
N ASN A 28 14.16 -5.37 -16.09
CA ASN A 28 12.98 -5.85 -16.81
C ASN A 28 12.54 -7.25 -16.33
N ASP A 29 13.50 -8.10 -15.97
CA ASP A 29 13.23 -9.44 -15.44
C ASP A 29 12.54 -9.40 -14.07
N ASP A 30 12.92 -8.46 -13.20
CA ASP A 30 12.23 -8.25 -11.91
C ASP A 30 10.77 -7.81 -12.13
N TYR A 31 10.53 -7.00 -13.18
CA TYR A 31 9.18 -6.59 -13.57
C TYR A 31 8.35 -7.75 -14.11
N ASP A 32 8.91 -8.56 -15.01
CA ASP A 32 8.24 -9.74 -15.53
C ASP A 32 7.97 -10.76 -14.41
N ALA A 33 8.88 -10.89 -13.44
CA ALA A 33 8.68 -11.74 -12.27
C ALA A 33 7.52 -11.25 -11.38
N ILE A 34 7.45 -9.94 -11.06
CA ILE A 34 6.35 -9.40 -10.25
C ILE A 34 5.02 -9.46 -11.02
N LEU A 35 5.04 -9.27 -12.34
CA LEU A 35 3.87 -9.40 -13.20
C LEU A 35 3.37 -10.83 -13.21
N HIS A 36 4.27 -11.81 -13.35
CA HIS A 36 3.94 -13.21 -13.26
C HIS A 36 3.33 -13.58 -11.90
N PHE A 37 3.90 -13.05 -10.81
CA PHE A 37 3.36 -13.22 -9.46
C PHE A 37 1.92 -12.71 -9.37
N TRP A 38 1.65 -11.47 -9.75
CA TRP A 38 0.30 -10.89 -9.68
C TRP A 38 -0.68 -11.50 -10.67
N ARG A 39 -0.20 -11.94 -11.83
CA ARG A 39 -1.00 -12.73 -12.77
C ARG A 39 -1.47 -14.03 -12.10
N THR A 40 -0.58 -14.73 -11.43
CA THR A 40 -0.88 -15.99 -10.72
C THR A 40 -1.87 -15.75 -9.58
N ILE A 41 -1.67 -14.70 -8.79
CA ILE A 41 -2.64 -14.31 -7.76
C ILE A 41 -4.02 -14.03 -8.37
N GLY A 42 -4.09 -13.31 -9.49
CA GLY A 42 -5.35 -13.06 -10.19
C GLY A 42 -6.05 -14.35 -10.64
N TYR A 43 -5.30 -15.28 -11.21
CA TYR A 43 -5.81 -16.59 -11.60
C TYR A 43 -6.36 -17.38 -10.40
N LEU A 44 -5.62 -17.40 -9.28
CA LEU A 44 -6.05 -18.06 -8.03
C LEU A 44 -7.31 -17.43 -7.43
N LEU A 45 -7.54 -16.13 -7.66
CA LEU A 45 -8.76 -15.42 -7.27
C LEU A 45 -9.91 -15.63 -8.28
N GLY A 46 -9.73 -16.46 -9.31
CA GLY A 46 -10.74 -16.79 -10.31
C GLY A 46 -10.90 -15.76 -11.42
N ILE A 47 -9.93 -14.86 -11.61
CA ILE A 47 -9.91 -13.95 -12.76
C ILE A 47 -9.52 -14.75 -14.00
N GLU A 48 -10.38 -14.79 -15.02
CA GLU A 48 -10.04 -15.39 -16.31
C GLU A 48 -8.85 -14.64 -16.93
N ASP A 49 -7.93 -15.36 -17.58
CA ASP A 49 -6.69 -14.80 -18.13
C ASP A 49 -6.91 -13.59 -19.06
N LYS A 50 -8.02 -13.58 -19.82
CA LYS A 50 -8.40 -12.47 -20.70
C LYS A 50 -8.74 -11.17 -19.97
N TYR A 51 -9.10 -11.26 -18.69
CA TYR A 51 -9.38 -10.12 -17.82
C TYR A 51 -8.23 -9.82 -16.86
N ASN A 52 -7.14 -10.59 -16.92
CA ASN A 52 -5.99 -10.41 -16.06
C ASN A 52 -5.13 -9.26 -16.57
N LEU A 53 -5.02 -8.20 -15.77
CA LEU A 53 -4.30 -6.98 -16.16
C LEU A 53 -2.80 -7.18 -16.25
N CYS A 54 -2.27 -8.23 -15.62
CA CYS A 54 -0.86 -8.58 -15.63
C CYS A 54 -0.51 -9.59 -16.73
N GLN A 55 -1.41 -9.78 -17.71
CA GLN A 55 -1.19 -10.69 -18.83
C GLN A 55 -0.39 -10.00 -19.94
N GLY A 56 0.66 -10.66 -20.42
CA GLY A 56 1.54 -10.17 -21.49
C GLY A 56 2.92 -9.79 -20.97
N SER A 57 3.69 -9.13 -21.83
CA SER A 57 5.00 -8.54 -21.51
C SER A 57 4.85 -7.27 -20.68
N TYR A 58 5.91 -6.88 -19.97
CA TYR A 58 5.94 -5.60 -19.23
C TYR A 58 5.49 -4.40 -20.08
N SER A 59 5.93 -4.29 -21.34
CA SER A 59 5.54 -3.19 -22.23
C SER A 59 4.05 -3.15 -22.54
N GLU A 60 3.41 -4.31 -22.73
CA GLU A 60 1.98 -4.40 -23.02
C GLU A 60 1.14 -4.05 -21.79
N VAL A 61 1.57 -4.53 -20.62
CA VAL A 61 0.94 -4.21 -19.34
C VAL A 61 1.09 -2.73 -19.02
N LEU A 62 2.28 -2.15 -19.23
CA LEU A 62 2.53 -0.72 -19.01
C LEU A 62 1.61 0.15 -19.90
N ALA A 63 1.53 -0.14 -21.20
CA ALA A 63 0.66 0.59 -22.12
C ALA A 63 -0.83 0.45 -21.74
N THR A 64 -1.22 -0.71 -21.24
CA THR A 64 -2.59 -0.96 -20.75
C THR A 64 -2.86 -0.16 -19.49
N CYS A 65 -1.94 -0.17 -18.51
CA CYS A 65 -2.03 0.61 -17.30
C CYS A 65 -2.08 2.12 -17.59
N GLU A 66 -1.33 2.63 -18.57
CA GLU A 66 -1.31 4.05 -18.93
C GLU A 66 -2.68 4.52 -19.45
N LYS A 67 -3.31 3.73 -20.33
CA LYS A 67 -4.67 3.99 -20.81
C LYS A 67 -5.68 4.00 -19.66
N LEU A 68 -5.59 3.01 -18.77
CA LEU A 68 -6.48 2.87 -17.62
C LEU A 68 -6.27 3.98 -16.57
N PHE A 69 -5.05 4.50 -16.46
CA PHE A 69 -4.74 5.62 -15.60
C PHE A 69 -5.49 6.87 -16.03
N HIS A 70 -5.42 7.21 -17.32
CA HIS A 70 -6.10 8.38 -17.86
C HIS A 70 -7.62 8.21 -17.89
N ASN A 71 -8.12 7.01 -18.21
CA ASN A 71 -9.55 6.78 -18.39
C ASN A 71 -10.32 6.50 -17.08
N ASP A 72 -9.68 5.83 -16.11
CA ASP A 72 -10.36 5.37 -14.89
C ASP A 72 -9.78 6.04 -13.65
N TYR A 73 -8.47 5.90 -13.41
CA TYR A 73 -7.86 6.24 -12.12
C TYR A 73 -7.85 7.75 -11.87
N LYS A 74 -7.43 8.55 -12.85
CA LYS A 74 -7.39 10.00 -12.72
C LYS A 74 -8.80 10.60 -12.48
N PRO A 75 -9.84 10.24 -13.26
CA PRO A 75 -11.21 10.65 -12.95
C PRO A 75 -11.74 10.17 -11.60
N MET A 76 -11.35 8.97 -11.15
CA MET A 76 -11.74 8.44 -9.84
C MET A 76 -11.15 9.27 -8.69
N VAL A 77 -9.91 9.75 -8.82
CA VAL A 77 -9.28 10.63 -7.82
C VAL A 77 -9.89 12.03 -7.89
N GLU A 78 -10.09 12.57 -9.09
CA GLU A 78 -10.69 13.91 -9.29
C GLU A 78 -12.12 14.00 -8.75
N LYS A 79 -12.93 12.96 -8.96
CA LYS A 79 -14.34 12.88 -8.55
C LYS A 79 -14.55 11.87 -7.44
N ALA A 80 -13.59 11.79 -6.51
CA ALA A 80 -13.66 10.86 -5.39
C ALA A 80 -14.91 11.15 -4.55
N ASP A 81 -15.74 10.14 -4.35
CA ASP A 81 -16.94 10.26 -3.52
C ASP A 81 -16.56 10.26 -2.02
N PRO A 82 -17.44 10.80 -1.15
CA PRO A 82 -17.14 10.91 0.28
C PRO A 82 -16.88 9.58 0.98
N ILE A 83 -17.47 8.48 0.51
CA ILE A 83 -17.29 7.14 1.09
C ILE A 83 -15.87 6.65 0.74
N SER A 84 -15.47 6.77 -0.52
CA SER A 84 -14.11 6.44 -0.96
C SER A 84 -13.04 7.25 -0.22
N VAL A 85 -13.26 8.55 -0.03
CA VAL A 85 -12.36 9.41 0.75
C VAL A 85 -12.28 8.96 2.21
N SER A 86 -13.42 8.66 2.83
CA SER A 86 -13.48 8.16 4.21
C SER A 86 -12.74 6.83 4.39
N MET A 87 -12.92 5.89 3.44
CA MET A 87 -12.18 4.63 3.44
C MET A 87 -10.68 4.85 3.32
N ALA A 88 -10.24 5.68 2.37
CA ALA A 88 -8.82 5.98 2.18
C ALA A 88 -8.20 6.63 3.43
N LYS A 89 -8.93 7.54 4.09
CA LYS A 89 -8.52 8.16 5.35
C LYS A 89 -8.35 7.12 6.47
N ASN A 90 -9.34 6.25 6.68
CA ASN A 90 -9.28 5.22 7.72
C ASN A 90 -8.14 4.22 7.49
N VAL A 91 -7.88 3.83 6.22
CA VAL A 91 -6.72 3.01 5.86
C VAL A 91 -5.42 3.73 6.19
N THR A 92 -5.34 5.03 5.91
CA THR A 92 -4.15 5.84 6.22
C THR A 92 -3.91 5.93 7.72
N GLU A 93 -4.97 6.15 8.50
CA GLU A 93 -4.89 6.19 9.97
C GLU A 93 -4.40 4.84 10.51
N ALA A 94 -4.88 3.72 9.97
CA ALA A 94 -4.38 2.39 10.34
C ALA A 94 -2.89 2.22 9.98
N MET A 95 -2.46 2.69 8.80
CA MET A 95 -1.05 2.67 8.38
C MET A 95 -0.16 3.54 9.28
N SER A 96 -0.68 4.68 9.74
CA SER A 96 0.05 5.60 10.63
C SER A 96 0.47 4.98 11.96
N LEU A 97 -0.22 3.91 12.40
CA LEU A 97 0.14 3.15 13.59
C LEU A 97 1.47 2.39 13.42
N MET A 98 1.80 2.00 12.18
CA MET A 98 3.05 1.31 11.86
C MET A 98 4.16 2.30 11.45
N ASP A 99 3.80 3.25 10.60
CA ASP A 99 4.69 4.29 10.11
C ASP A 99 4.06 5.68 10.28
N PRO A 100 4.51 6.45 11.30
CA PRO A 100 3.97 7.78 11.61
C PRO A 100 4.10 8.81 10.48
N LEU A 101 4.87 8.52 9.43
CA LEU A 101 4.99 9.41 8.27
C LEU A 101 3.72 9.46 7.41
N PHE A 102 2.84 8.46 7.52
CA PHE A 102 1.58 8.40 6.78
C PHE A 102 0.47 9.19 7.51
N THR A 103 0.47 10.51 7.37
CA THR A 103 -0.71 11.33 7.72
C THR A 103 -1.66 11.43 6.52
N TRP A 104 -2.96 11.56 6.79
CA TRP A 104 -3.95 11.71 5.71
C TRP A 104 -3.65 12.89 4.77
N PRO A 105 -3.36 14.11 5.26
CA PRO A 105 -3.02 15.23 4.38
C PRO A 105 -1.75 14.98 3.55
N ALA A 106 -0.73 14.35 4.15
CA ALA A 106 0.51 14.02 3.45
C ALA A 106 0.29 12.98 2.34
N LEU A 107 -0.45 11.91 2.63
CA LEU A 107 -0.74 10.85 1.65
C LEU A 107 -1.68 11.34 0.55
N ALA A 108 -2.73 12.10 0.90
CA ALA A 108 -3.64 12.68 -0.07
C ALA A 108 -2.89 13.60 -1.03
N THR A 109 -2.02 14.48 -0.52
CA THR A 109 -1.20 15.38 -1.36
C THR A 109 -0.29 14.59 -2.29
N PHE A 110 0.37 13.55 -1.78
CA PHE A 110 1.24 12.69 -2.59
C PHE A 110 0.48 12.00 -3.72
N ILE A 111 -0.71 11.45 -3.44
CA ILE A 111 -1.55 10.81 -4.47
C ILE A 111 -2.01 11.83 -5.53
N HIS A 112 -2.44 13.03 -5.11
CA HIS A 112 -2.86 14.07 -6.05
C HIS A 112 -1.69 14.56 -6.92
N GLU A 113 -0.50 14.70 -6.34
CA GLU A 113 0.72 15.03 -7.10
C GLU A 113 1.08 13.94 -8.11
N LEU A 114 1.00 12.65 -7.74
CA LEU A 114 1.22 11.53 -8.65
C LEU A 114 0.27 11.58 -9.86
N VAL A 115 -0.99 11.94 -9.63
CA VAL A 115 -2.02 11.99 -10.67
C VAL A 115 -1.98 13.31 -11.47
N GLY A 116 -1.22 14.30 -11.00
CA GLY A 116 -1.17 15.64 -11.56
C GLY A 116 -2.51 16.38 -11.42
N LEU A 117 -3.07 16.36 -10.20
CA LEU A 117 -4.29 17.06 -9.82
C LEU A 117 -4.01 18.00 -8.62
N PRO A 118 -4.75 19.11 -8.49
CA PRO A 118 -4.66 19.93 -7.28
C PRO A 118 -5.22 19.17 -6.08
N CYS A 119 -4.53 19.19 -4.94
CA CYS A 119 -5.03 18.57 -3.73
C CYS A 119 -6.02 19.49 -3.01
N PRO A 120 -7.23 19.02 -2.64
CA PRO A 120 -8.21 19.82 -1.91
C PRO A 120 -7.97 19.84 -0.39
N VAL A 121 -6.91 19.20 0.11
CA VAL A 121 -6.65 19.04 1.54
C VAL A 121 -5.56 20.02 1.98
N ASP A 122 -5.89 20.89 2.94
CA ASP A 122 -4.91 21.78 3.55
C ASP A 122 -3.92 21.00 4.42
N MET A 123 -2.62 21.29 4.27
CA MET A 123 -1.56 20.65 5.04
C MET A 123 -1.10 21.54 6.19
N GLY A 124 -1.06 20.99 7.41
CA GLY A 124 -0.42 21.62 8.55
C GLY A 124 1.11 21.58 8.46
N ILE A 125 1.79 22.22 9.41
CA ILE A 125 3.27 22.25 9.47
C ILE A 125 3.84 20.84 9.64
N ILE A 126 3.23 20.04 10.53
CA ILE A 126 3.66 18.65 10.78
C ILE A 126 3.43 17.79 9.54
N ASP A 127 2.28 17.95 8.87
CA ASP A 127 1.97 17.21 7.64
C ASP A 127 2.94 17.53 6.51
N ASN A 128 3.35 18.80 6.38
CA ASN A 128 4.36 19.21 5.41
C ASN A 128 5.72 18.56 5.67
N ILE A 129 6.12 18.44 6.95
CA ILE A 129 7.35 17.71 7.33
C ILE A 129 7.20 16.23 6.99
N CYS A 130 6.09 15.59 7.37
CA CYS A 130 5.82 14.18 7.07
C CYS A 130 5.82 13.91 5.57
N TYR A 131 5.13 14.74 4.79
CA TYR A 131 5.10 14.67 3.33
C TYR A 131 6.49 14.86 2.72
N SER A 132 7.26 15.85 3.17
CA SER A 132 8.62 16.09 2.68
C SER A 132 9.54 14.89 2.97
N CYS A 133 9.47 14.35 4.19
CA CYS A 133 10.18 13.14 4.59
C CYS A 133 9.75 11.93 3.75
N MET A 134 8.45 11.71 3.57
CA MET A 134 7.90 10.61 2.76
C MET A 134 8.36 10.72 1.31
N ARG A 135 8.26 11.90 0.69
CA ARG A 135 8.69 12.16 -0.68
C ARG A 135 10.19 11.95 -0.85
N PHE A 136 10.99 12.43 0.11
CA PHE A 136 12.44 12.25 0.10
C PHE A 136 12.82 10.77 0.23
N MET A 137 12.17 10.04 1.13
CA MET A 137 12.34 8.60 1.29
C MET A 137 12.05 7.86 -0.02
N MET A 138 10.86 8.07 -0.59
CA MET A 138 10.38 7.38 -1.79
C MET A 138 11.22 7.70 -3.04
N THR A 139 11.67 8.95 -3.18
CA THR A 139 12.38 9.40 -4.40
C THR A 139 13.88 9.12 -4.34
N TYR A 140 14.52 9.30 -3.19
CA TYR A 140 15.99 9.31 -3.09
C TYR A 140 16.55 8.19 -2.21
N LEU A 141 16.04 8.02 -1.00
CA LEU A 141 16.69 7.13 -0.03
C LEU A 141 16.54 5.64 -0.39
N ILE A 142 15.38 5.25 -0.92
CA ILE A 142 15.14 3.86 -1.33
C ILE A 142 16.00 3.45 -2.53
N GLN A 143 16.60 4.39 -3.28
CA GLN A 143 17.53 4.05 -4.36
C GLN A 143 18.75 3.27 -3.83
N PHE A 144 19.22 3.57 -2.62
CA PHE A 144 20.39 2.94 -2.04
C PHE A 144 20.05 1.58 -1.42
N ASP A 145 20.68 0.49 -1.91
CA ASP A 145 20.47 -0.88 -1.40
C ASP A 145 20.68 -0.97 0.12
N ARG A 146 21.69 -0.26 0.65
CA ARG A 146 21.99 -0.24 2.09
C ARG A 146 20.83 0.30 2.92
N VAL A 147 20.17 1.36 2.43
CA VAL A 147 19.03 1.96 3.10
C VAL A 147 17.84 1.00 3.05
N ARG A 148 17.59 0.35 1.90
CA ARG A 148 16.55 -0.69 1.78
C ARG A 148 16.77 -1.83 2.78
N ILE A 149 17.99 -2.35 2.89
CA ILE A 149 18.32 -3.43 3.83
C ILE A 149 18.06 -2.98 5.27
N PHE A 150 18.54 -1.78 5.63
CA PHE A 150 18.32 -1.22 6.95
C PHE A 150 16.83 -1.04 7.29
N MET A 151 16.05 -0.47 6.36
CA MET A 151 14.60 -0.28 6.54
C MET A 151 13.86 -1.61 6.67
N ASN A 152 14.27 -2.64 5.92
CA ASN A 152 13.71 -3.98 6.03
C ASN A 152 14.00 -4.62 7.40
N GLU A 153 15.23 -4.48 7.91
CA GLU A 153 15.60 -4.92 9.26
C GLU A 153 14.79 -4.18 10.35
N PHE A 154 14.68 -2.86 10.21
CA PHE A 154 13.92 -2.04 11.16
C PHE A 154 12.43 -2.42 11.18
N THR A 155 11.83 -2.66 10.00
CA THR A 155 10.44 -3.12 9.88
C THR A 155 10.25 -4.49 10.54
N ARG A 156 11.17 -5.44 10.28
CA ARG A 156 11.16 -6.76 10.94
C ARG A 156 11.25 -6.64 12.46
N TRP A 157 12.13 -5.79 12.95
CA TRP A 157 12.28 -5.55 14.38
C TRP A 157 10.98 -5.02 15.01
N LYS A 158 10.33 -4.03 14.38
CA LYS A 158 9.04 -3.51 14.84
C LYS A 158 7.96 -4.59 14.90
N LEU A 159 7.85 -5.41 13.85
CA LEU A 159 6.89 -6.53 13.80
C LEU A 159 7.14 -7.52 14.95
N ASN A 160 8.39 -7.95 15.12
CA ASN A 160 8.76 -8.87 16.20
C ASN A 160 8.49 -8.28 17.60
N ALA A 161 8.68 -6.97 17.77
CA ALA A 161 8.37 -6.28 19.01
C ALA A 161 6.85 -6.22 19.28
N ALA A 162 6.04 -6.02 18.23
CA ALA A 162 4.59 -6.07 18.31
C ALA A 162 4.09 -7.47 18.68
N ASP A 163 4.60 -8.52 18.02
CA ASP A 163 4.27 -9.91 18.32
C ASP A 163 4.61 -10.29 19.76
N LYS A 164 5.78 -9.85 20.24
CA LYS A 164 6.18 -10.07 21.64
C LYS A 164 5.21 -9.39 22.61
N LYS A 165 4.79 -8.16 22.31
CA LYS A 165 3.84 -7.42 23.16
C LYS A 165 2.46 -8.09 23.17
N ASP A 166 2.00 -8.60 22.04
CA ASP A 166 0.73 -9.33 21.93
C ASP A 166 0.76 -10.65 22.71
N LEU A 167 1.85 -11.42 22.60
CA LEU A 167 2.07 -12.64 23.40
C LEU A 167 2.03 -12.37 24.91
N GLU A 168 2.62 -11.27 25.37
CA GLU A 168 2.58 -10.88 26.78
C GLU A 168 1.17 -10.47 27.24
N LEU A 169 0.41 -9.78 26.39
CA LEU A 169 -1.00 -9.46 26.66
C LEU A 169 -1.87 -10.72 26.72
N MET A 170 -1.67 -11.68 25.81
CA MET A 170 -2.39 -12.97 25.85
C MET A 170 -2.08 -13.78 27.11
N LYS A 171 -0.82 -13.82 27.56
CA LYS A 171 -0.44 -14.48 28.83
C LYS A 171 -1.10 -13.80 30.03
N LYS A 172 -1.08 -12.46 30.08
CA LYS A 172 -1.71 -11.68 31.16
C LYS A 172 -3.23 -11.84 31.17
N GLY A 173 -3.87 -11.85 30.01
CA GLY A 173 -5.30 -12.13 29.84
C GLY A 173 -5.69 -13.53 30.33
N ARG A 174 -4.90 -14.55 29.98
CA ARG A 174 -5.12 -15.94 30.42
C ARG A 174 -4.99 -16.12 31.94
N HIS A 175 -4.15 -15.35 32.61
CA HIS A 175 -4.04 -15.34 34.07
C HIS A 175 -5.12 -14.51 34.78
N SER A 176 -5.89 -13.70 34.04
CA SER A 176 -6.96 -12.85 34.59
C SER A 176 -8.37 -13.42 34.47
N VAL A 177 -8.56 -14.56 33.79
CA VAL A 177 -9.86 -15.27 33.75
C VAL A 177 -9.91 -16.23 34.95
N PRO A 178 -10.70 -15.96 36.01
CA PRO A 178 -10.88 -16.94 37.06
C PRO A 178 -11.64 -18.14 36.48
N ALA A 179 -11.14 -19.34 36.75
CA ALA A 179 -11.86 -20.58 36.47
C ALA A 179 -13.24 -20.48 37.14
N LYS A 180 -14.30 -20.29 36.35
CA LYS A 180 -15.66 -20.47 36.86
C LYS A 180 -15.75 -21.94 37.25
N THR A 181 -15.71 -22.20 38.55
CA THR A 181 -15.94 -23.50 39.15
C THR A 181 -17.34 -23.95 38.73
N VAL A 182 -17.41 -24.91 37.80
CA VAL A 182 -18.63 -25.66 37.54
C VAL A 182 -18.80 -26.58 38.74
N THR A 183 -19.53 -26.13 39.77
CA THR A 183 -20.06 -27.01 40.80
C THR A 183 -21.26 -27.75 40.22
N ALA A 184 -21.09 -29.04 40.01
CA ALA A 184 -22.18 -29.97 39.76
C ALA A 184 -23.15 -29.96 40.94
N GLY A 185 -24.44 -29.79 40.64
CA GLY A 185 -25.58 -29.99 41.52
C GLY A 185 -26.64 -30.77 40.78
#